data_AF-A0A3B9FPB3-F1
#
_entry.id   AF-A0A3B9FPB3-F1
#
_cell.length_a   1.000
_cell.length_b   1.000
_cell.length_c   1.000
_cell.angle_alpha   90.00
_cell.angle_beta   90.00
_cell.angle_gamma   90.00
#
_symmetry.space_group_name_H-M   'P 1'
#
loop_
_entity.id
_entity.type
_entity.pdbx_description
1 polymer ?
#
loop_
_entity_poly.entity_id
_entity_poly.type
_entity_poly.pdbx_seq_one_letter_code
_entity_poly.pdbx_strand_id
1 'polypeptide(L)' 'MARKLLLVLVLLAGPALASAKPNLIFIMADDLGYGDLGCFGQKLIKTTRLDRMASEGMKFTRFYSGSTVCAPSRSVLMT' A
#
# COMPACT_ATOMS: atom_id res chain seq x y z
N MET A 1 -14.63 26.46 -50.57
CA MET A 1 -13.71 26.58 -49.42
C MET A 1 -14.06 25.55 -48.34
N ALA A 2 -13.90 24.25 -48.62
CA ALA A 2 -14.11 23.18 -47.65
C ALA A 2 -12.76 22.78 -47.06
N ARG A 3 -12.25 23.60 -46.13
CA ARG A 3 -10.98 23.35 -45.45
C ARG A 3 -11.19 22.27 -44.39
N LYS A 4 -10.65 21.09 -44.69
CA LYS A 4 -9.74 20.35 -43.81
C LYS A 4 -10.09 20.39 -42.31
N LEU A 5 -10.83 19.40 -41.84
CA LEU A 5 -10.57 18.86 -40.51
C LEU A 5 -10.98 17.38 -40.47
N LEU A 6 -10.39 16.62 -41.40
CA LEU A 6 -10.45 15.17 -41.37
C LEU A 6 -9.62 14.69 -40.17
N LEU A 7 -10.29 13.93 -39.32
CA LEU A 7 -9.81 13.09 -38.24
C LEU A 7 -8.31 12.78 -38.28
N VAL A 8 -7.61 13.22 -37.24
CA VAL A 8 -6.39 12.55 -36.79
C VAL A 8 -6.53 12.31 -35.29
N LEU A 9 -7.37 11.34 -34.93
CA LEU A 9 -7.30 10.68 -33.64
C LEU A 9 -6.17 9.66 -33.75
N VAL A 10 -4.92 10.11 -33.57
CA VAL A 10 -3.78 9.19 -33.47
C VAL A 10 -4.03 8.33 -32.24
N LEU A 11 -4.35 7.06 -32.49
CA LEU A 11 -4.21 5.97 -31.54
C LEU A 11 -2.78 5.98 -30.99
N LEU A 12 -2.58 6.60 -29.82
CA LEU A 12 -1.45 6.31 -28.94
C LEU A 12 -1.74 5.00 -28.19
N ALA A 13 -2.01 3.93 -28.92
CA ALA A 13 -1.92 2.58 -28.38
C ALA A 13 -0.44 2.18 -28.44
N GLY A 14 0.36 2.79 -27.55
CA GLY A 14 1.71 2.28 -27.27
C GLY A 14 1.60 0.83 -26.78
N PRO A 15 2.61 -0.01 -27.04
CA PRO A 15 2.61 -1.37 -26.51
C PRO A 15 2.44 -1.26 -24.99
N ALA A 16 1.40 -1.88 -24.46
CA ALA A 16 1.27 -2.11 -23.04
C ALA A 16 2.46 -2.99 -22.65
N LEU A 17 3.57 -2.37 -22.22
CA LEU A 17 4.65 -3.08 -21.58
C LEU A 17 3.97 -3.85 -20.45
N ALA A 18 3.95 -5.18 -20.54
CA ALA A 18 3.43 -6.01 -19.47
C ALA A 18 4.20 -5.60 -18.22
N SER A 19 3.52 -4.86 -17.33
CA SER A 19 4.16 -4.34 -16.13
C SER A 19 4.70 -5.56 -15.39
N ALA A 20 6.01 -5.58 -15.17
CA ALA A 20 6.64 -6.67 -14.44
C ALA A 20 5.86 -6.86 -13.14
N LYS A 21 5.48 -8.11 -12.84
CA LYS A 21 4.73 -8.40 -11.60
C LYS A 21 5.52 -7.79 -10.44
N PRO A 22 4.89 -6.96 -9.60
CA PRO A 22 5.60 -6.34 -8.50
C PRO A 22 6.03 -7.42 -7.51
N ASN A 23 7.14 -7.19 -6.82
CA ASN A 23 7.50 -7.99 -5.67
C ASN A 23 6.57 -7.62 -4.51
N LEU A 24 5.99 -8.62 -3.84
CA LEU A 24 5.16 -8.42 -2.67
C LEU A 24 5.95 -8.83 -1.42
N ILE A 25 6.16 -7.88 -0.51
CA ILE A 25 6.78 -8.12 0.79
C ILE A 25 5.75 -7.82 1.86
N PHE A 26 5.34 -8.84 2.60
CA PHE A 26 4.42 -8.71 3.72
C PHE A 26 5.21 -8.71 5.04
N ILE A 27 5.16 -7.61 5.78
CA ILE A 27 5.84 -7.46 7.08
C ILE A 27 4.78 -7.48 8.17
N MET A 28 4.89 -8.44 9.08
CA MET A 28 4.01 -8.59 10.24
C MET A 28 4.86 -8.59 11.51
N ALA A 29 4.58 -7.66 12.42
CA ALA A 29 5.18 -7.64 13.75
C ALA A 29 4.25 -8.35 14.74
N ASP A 30 4.80 -9.20 15.61
CA ASP A 30 4.04 -9.82 16.70
C ASP A 30 3.87 -8.81 17.84
N ASP A 31 2.68 -8.81 18.45
CA ASP A 31 2.31 -7.96 19.60
C ASP A 31 2.58 -6.44 19.47
N LEU A 32 2.66 -5.91 18.25
CA LEU A 32 2.82 -4.46 18.03
C LEU A 32 1.49 -3.73 18.25
N GLY A 33 1.43 -2.88 19.28
CA GLY A 33 0.26 -2.07 19.60
C GLY A 33 0.04 -0.94 18.60
N TYR A 34 -1.24 -0.58 18.38
CA TYR A 34 -1.62 0.53 17.50
C TYR A 34 -0.92 1.86 17.88
N GLY A 35 -0.76 2.09 19.18
CA GLY A 35 -0.12 3.29 19.71
C GLY A 35 1.40 3.25 19.75
N ASP A 36 2.07 2.20 19.28
CA ASP A 36 3.52 2.07 19.45
C ASP A 36 4.34 2.77 18.36
N LEU A 37 3.70 3.18 17.26
CA LEU A 37 4.37 3.83 16.13
C LEU A 37 4.24 5.35 16.17
N GLY A 38 5.31 6.05 15.78
CA GLY A 38 5.33 7.50 15.64
C GLY A 38 4.25 8.02 14.71
N CYS A 39 4.00 7.33 13.59
CA CYS A 39 2.93 7.66 12.65
C CYS A 39 1.50 7.52 13.21
N PHE A 40 1.33 6.89 14.39
CA PHE A 40 0.08 6.84 15.16
C PHE A 40 0.09 7.71 16.43
N GLY A 41 1.14 8.50 16.65
CA GLY A 41 1.16 9.60 17.61
C GLY A 41 2.05 9.43 18.84
N GLN A 42 2.73 8.29 19.02
CA GLN A 42 3.65 8.15 20.14
C GLN A 42 4.98 8.87 19.91
N LYS A 43 5.68 9.22 21.00
CA LYS A 43 6.80 10.18 20.99
C LYS A 43 8.11 9.64 21.58
N LEU A 44 8.08 8.48 22.23
CA LEU A 44 9.22 7.91 22.97
C LEU A 44 10.09 7.01 22.08
N ILE A 45 9.46 6.09 21.34
CA ILE A 45 10.15 5.13 20.47
C ILE A 45 10.41 5.78 19.11
N LYS A 46 11.58 5.57 18.52
CA LYS A 46 11.90 6.09 17.18
C LYS A 46 11.59 5.04 16.12
N THR A 47 10.55 5.25 15.33
CA THR A 47 10.09 4.32 14.28
C THR A 47 10.30 4.89 12.87
N THR A 48 11.42 5.57 12.63
CA THR A 48 11.65 6.43 11.46
C THR A 48 11.42 5.76 10.11
N ARG A 49 11.72 4.47 9.97
CA ARG A 49 11.47 3.72 8.72
C ARG A 49 9.98 3.44 8.50
N LEU A 50 9.25 3.08 9.55
CA LEU A 50 7.80 2.85 9.50
C LEU A 50 7.06 4.17 9.28
N ASP A 51 7.52 5.25 9.92
CA ASP A 51 6.95 6.59 9.75
C ASP A 51 7.13 7.09 8.30
N ARG A 52 8.32 6.85 7.72
CA ARG A 52 8.57 7.16 6.31
C ARG A 52 7.65 6.35 5.39
N MET A 53 7.54 5.03 5.60
CA MET A 53 6.63 4.20 4.79
C MET A 53 5.17 4.67 4.86
N ALA A 54 4.70 5.11 6.04
CA ALA A 54 3.36 5.66 6.19
C ALA A 54 3.18 7.00 5.44
N SER A 55 4.23 7.82 5.31
CA SER A 55 4.20 9.08 4.55
C SER A 55 4.34 8.91 3.04
N GLU A 56 5.07 7.89 2.59
CA GLU A 56 5.30 7.58 1.16
C GLU A 56 4.16 6.73 0.58
N GLY A 57 3.32 6.13 1.43
CA GLY A 57 2.27 5.20 1.05
C GLY A 57 0.92 5.51 1.69
N MET A 58 0.20 4.45 2.07
CA MET A 58 -1.10 4.54 2.69
C MET A 58 -1.03 4.11 4.15
N LYS A 59 -1.72 4.85 5.03
CA LYS A 59 -1.85 4.54 6.45
C LYS A 59 -3.30 4.21 6.79
N PHE A 60 -3.56 2.98 7.23
CA PHE A 60 -4.88 2.58 7.72
C PHE A 60 -5.01 2.92 9.21
N THR A 61 -6.06 3.67 9.57
CA THR A 61 -6.35 4.02 10.97
C THR A 61 -7.37 3.09 11.62
N ARG A 62 -7.93 2.14 10.84
CA ARG A 62 -8.92 1.15 11.28
C ARG A 62 -8.66 -0.22 10.64
N PHE A 63 -7.52 -0.82 10.97
CA PHE A 63 -7.12 -2.16 10.52
C PHE A 63 -7.22 -3.14 11.71
N TYR A 64 -8.27 -3.95 11.73
CA TYR A 64 -8.53 -4.90 12.82
C TYR A 64 -7.95 -6.28 12.49
N SER A 65 -7.36 -6.95 13.47
CA SER A 65 -6.91 -8.33 13.32
C SER A 65 -8.10 -9.29 13.26
N GLY A 66 -7.92 -10.43 12.56
CA GLY A 66 -8.95 -11.48 12.49
C GLY A 66 -9.19 -12.19 13.84
N SER A 67 -8.25 -12.07 14.77
CA SER A 67 -8.34 -12.59 16.14
C SER A 67 -7.42 -11.80 17.07
N THR A 68 -7.65 -11.88 18.38
CA THR A 68 -6.82 -11.27 19.43
C THR A 68 -5.66 -12.16 19.89
N VAL A 69 -5.48 -13.33 19.27
CA VAL A 69 -4.40 -14.28 19.61
C VAL A 69 -3.52 -14.53 18.39
N CYS A 70 -2.21 -14.67 18.61
CA CYS A 70 -1.20 -14.73 17.57
C CYS A 70 -1.47 -15.83 16.53
N ALA A 71 -1.69 -17.07 16.97
CA ALA A 71 -1.93 -18.20 16.07
C ALA A 71 -3.19 -18.03 15.18
N PRO A 72 -4.40 -17.80 15.73
CA PRO A 72 -5.59 -17.61 14.89
C PRO A 72 -5.54 -16.33 14.04
N SER A 73 -4.91 -15.24 14.50
CA SER A 73 -4.71 -14.02 13.69
C SER A 73 -3.90 -14.33 12.43
N ARG A 74 -2.83 -15.12 12.57
CA ARG A 74 -2.01 -15.58 11.44
C ARG A 74 -2.75 -16.55 10.52
N SER A 75 -3.58 -17.43 11.07
CA SER A 75 -4.39 -18.33 10.25
C SER A 75 -5.34 -17.55 9.33
N VAL A 76 -6.01 -16.51 9.85
CA VAL A 76 -6.91 -15.65 9.05
C VAL A 76 -6.17 -14.91 7.93
N LEU A 77 -4.89 -14.59 8.12
CA LEU A 77 -4.09 -13.96 7.07
C LEU A 77 -3.72 -14.94 5.94
N MET A 78 -3.51 -16.21 6.26
CA MET A 78 -2.95 -17.21 5.33
C MET A 78 -4.02 -17.93 4.51
N THR A 79 -5.28 -17.93 4.96
CA THR A 79 -6.40 -18.69 4.37
C THR A 79 -7.66 -17.84 4.30
#